data_AF-A0A2N2P6H5-F1
#
_entry.id   AF-A0A2N2P6H5-F1
#
_cell.length_a   1.000
_cell.length_b   1.000
_cell.length_c   1.000
_cell.angle_alpha   90.00
_cell.angle_beta   90.00
_cell.angle_gamma   90.00
#
_symmetry.space_group_name_H-M   'P 1'
#
loop_
_entity.id
_entity.type
_entity.pdbx_description
1 polymer ?
#
loop_
_entity_poly.entity_id
_entity_poly.type
_entity_poly.pdbx_seq_one_letter_code
_entity_poly.pdbx_strand_id
1 'polypeptide(L)'
;MDPFSAIYSLIIILIISIALIYSGIKKQPGIGILITLLAIVLTFWLRRNLVYIGLQSPANWLQTILLALLLGTGIQLLAVILIEPLAERITKKEHDYSVLESIKGNTAMLVQIILAAWILAAFLEEAIFRGFLMHEILNLFGTNLPGTLIAILFSSLIFSFSHWYQGPAGLISTGVIGLILATLFVLNNYNLWLLIFTHGFIDTIGLILISNNTDRKISKWFWKQE
;
A
#
# COMPACT_ATOMS: atom_id res chain seq x y z
N MET A 1 -6.31 -4.66 -27.68
CA MET A 1 -4.92 -4.20 -27.50
C MET A 1 -4.07 -4.84 -28.59
N ASP A 2 -3.14 -4.12 -29.20
CA ASP A 2 -2.21 -4.75 -30.14
C ASP A 2 -1.22 -5.66 -29.38
N PRO A 3 -0.68 -6.72 -30.02
CA PRO A 3 0.20 -7.68 -29.35
C PRO A 3 1.48 -7.06 -28.75
N PHE A 4 2.00 -5.99 -29.35
CA PHE A 4 3.21 -5.33 -28.85
C PHE A 4 2.96 -4.59 -27.55
N SER A 5 1.83 -3.90 -27.44
CA SER A 5 1.40 -3.25 -26.20
C SER A 5 1.17 -4.27 -25.07
N ALA A 6 0.59 -5.44 -25.37
CA ALA A 6 0.36 -6.50 -24.38
C ALA A 6 1.66 -7.13 -23.85
N ILE A 7 2.61 -7.43 -24.74
CA ILE A 7 3.93 -7.93 -24.34
C ILE A 7 4.64 -6.88 -23.47
N TYR A 8 4.55 -5.60 -23.84
CA TYR A 8 5.13 -4.51 -23.06
C TYR A 8 4.52 -4.42 -21.65
N SER A 9 3.18 -4.43 -21.54
CA SER A 9 2.49 -4.42 -20.24
C SER A 9 2.93 -5.60 -19.37
N LEU A 10 3.05 -6.79 -19.95
CA LEU A 10 3.50 -7.96 -19.20
C LEU A 10 4.93 -7.80 -18.68
N ILE A 11 5.85 -7.31 -19.53
CA ILE A 11 7.25 -7.08 -19.15
C ILE A 11 7.34 -6.04 -18.02
N ILE A 12 6.64 -4.91 -18.13
CA ILE A 12 6.74 -3.83 -17.13
C ILE A 12 6.13 -4.27 -15.79
N ILE A 13 5.01 -5.00 -15.80
CA ILE A 13 4.41 -5.59 -14.60
C ILE A 13 5.42 -6.50 -13.90
N LEU A 14 6.11 -7.36 -14.64
CA LEU A 14 7.11 -8.27 -14.08
C LEU A 14 8.32 -7.53 -13.50
N ILE A 15 8.87 -6.56 -14.23
CA ILE A 15 10.02 -5.75 -13.76
C ILE A 15 9.68 -5.03 -12.45
N ILE A 16 8.54 -4.34 -12.41
CA ILE A 16 8.11 -3.60 -11.22
C ILE A 16 7.85 -4.55 -10.06
N SER A 17 7.14 -5.65 -10.31
CA SER A 17 6.85 -6.66 -9.27
C SER A 17 8.13 -7.24 -8.68
N ILE A 18 9.10 -7.61 -9.52
CA ILE A 18 10.39 -8.15 -9.06
C ILE A 18 11.16 -7.10 -8.26
N ALA A 19 11.23 -5.85 -8.74
CA ALA A 19 11.93 -4.77 -8.05
C ALA A 19 11.35 -4.49 -6.67
N LEU A 20 10.02 -4.39 -6.56
CA LEU A 20 9.31 -4.14 -5.30
C LEU A 20 9.51 -5.30 -4.31
N ILE A 21 9.30 -6.53 -4.76
CA ILE A 21 9.46 -7.73 -3.91
C ILE A 21 10.92 -7.85 -3.44
N TYR A 22 11.89 -7.72 -4.35
CA TYR A 22 13.31 -7.83 -4.02
C TYR A 22 13.71 -6.78 -2.97
N SER A 23 13.25 -5.54 -3.13
CA SER A 23 13.53 -4.45 -2.19
C SER A 23 12.95 -4.72 -0.80
N GLY A 24 11.73 -5.30 -0.74
CA GLY A 24 11.09 -5.73 0.49
C GLY A 24 11.86 -6.84 1.20
N ILE A 25 12.30 -7.86 0.46
CA ILE A 25 13.12 -8.96 0.99
C ILE A 25 14.46 -8.45 1.54
N LYS A 26 15.06 -7.45 0.90
CA LYS A 26 16.31 -6.82 1.34
C LYS A 26 16.16 -5.82 2.48
N LYS A 27 14.94 -5.61 3.00
CA LYS A 27 14.63 -4.59 4.01
C LYS A 27 15.05 -3.17 3.56
N GLN A 28 14.93 -2.89 2.26
CA GLN A 28 15.29 -1.63 1.62
C GLN A 28 14.17 -1.16 0.67
N PRO A 29 12.92 -0.97 1.16
CA PRO A 29 11.76 -0.70 0.30
C PRO A 29 11.93 0.55 -0.58
N GLY A 30 12.68 1.55 -0.13
CA GLY A 30 12.97 2.76 -0.91
C GLY A 30 13.67 2.51 -2.26
N ILE A 31 14.50 1.46 -2.38
CA ILE A 31 15.16 1.13 -3.65
C ILE A 31 14.13 0.62 -4.68
N GLY A 32 13.16 -0.19 -4.23
CA GLY A 32 12.10 -0.69 -5.11
C GLY A 32 11.23 0.43 -5.65
N ILE A 33 10.92 1.43 -4.83
CA ILE A 33 10.18 2.63 -5.24
C ILE A 33 10.95 3.38 -6.33
N LEU A 34 12.25 3.63 -6.15
CA LEU A 34 13.06 4.36 -7.14
C LEU A 34 13.16 3.64 -8.49
N ILE A 35 13.40 2.33 -8.48
CA ILE A 35 13.43 1.52 -9.71
C ILE A 35 12.08 1.56 -10.41
N THR A 36 10.99 1.49 -9.64
CA THR A 36 9.63 1.53 -10.17
C THR A 36 9.30 2.89 -10.77
N LEU A 37 9.68 3.99 -10.12
CA LEU A 37 9.50 5.34 -10.68
C LEU A 37 10.23 5.50 -12.01
N LEU A 38 11.47 5.00 -12.10
CA LEU A 38 12.21 5.01 -13.36
C LEU A 38 11.49 4.19 -14.43
N ALA A 39 11.01 3.00 -14.08
CA ALA A 39 10.27 2.12 -14.99
C ALA A 39 8.99 2.81 -15.52
N ILE A 40 8.23 3.48 -14.64
CA ILE A 40 7.04 4.26 -14.98
C ILE A 40 7.39 5.42 -15.93
N VAL A 41 8.45 6.19 -15.64
CA VAL A 41 8.92 7.28 -16.50
C VAL A 41 9.31 6.78 -17.89
N LEU A 42 10.01 5.63 -17.96
CA LEU A 42 10.36 5.01 -19.23
C LEU A 42 9.11 4.54 -20.00
N THR A 43 8.09 4.02 -19.31
CA THR A 43 6.80 3.68 -19.94
C THR A 43 6.12 4.88 -20.55
N PHE A 44 6.03 5.99 -19.83
CA PHE A 44 5.49 7.23 -20.37
C PHE A 44 6.26 7.70 -21.61
N TRP A 45 7.59 7.66 -21.56
CA TRP A 45 8.43 8.09 -22.67
C TRP A 45 8.28 7.22 -23.92
N LEU A 46 8.20 5.89 -23.74
CA LEU A 46 8.07 4.93 -24.85
C LEU A 46 6.67 4.94 -25.47
N ARG A 47 5.61 5.02 -24.66
CA ARG A 47 4.22 5.01 -25.16
C ARG A 47 3.75 6.36 -25.67
N ARG A 48 4.47 7.46 -25.38
CA ARG A 48 4.09 8.84 -25.72
C ARG A 48 2.67 9.21 -25.29
N ASN A 49 2.17 8.54 -24.25
CA ASN A 49 0.83 8.72 -23.73
C ASN A 49 0.92 8.82 -22.21
N LEU A 50 0.14 9.73 -21.63
CA LEU A 50 -0.04 9.79 -20.20
C LEU A 50 -0.91 8.61 -19.79
N VAL A 51 -0.28 7.56 -19.27
CA VAL A 51 -0.97 6.53 -18.47
C VAL A 51 -1.81 7.24 -17.41
N TYR A 52 -3.12 7.05 -17.49
CA TYR A 52 -4.04 7.58 -16.49
C TYR A 52 -3.88 6.76 -15.21
N ILE A 53 -3.12 7.32 -14.26
CA ILE A 53 -2.88 6.69 -12.96
C ILE A 53 -3.96 7.01 -11.93
N GLY A 54 -5.07 7.65 -12.31
CA GLY A 54 -6.17 7.94 -11.36
C GLY A 54 -6.04 9.25 -10.58
N LEU A 55 -5.11 10.14 -10.93
CA LEU A 55 -5.03 11.48 -10.35
C LEU A 55 -6.05 12.41 -11.03
N GLN A 56 -7.29 12.38 -10.54
CA GLN A 56 -8.36 13.28 -10.95
C GLN A 56 -8.86 14.07 -9.74
N SER A 57 -9.02 15.39 -9.87
CA SER A 57 -9.56 16.22 -8.78
C SER A 57 -10.89 15.66 -8.28
N PRO A 58 -11.05 15.40 -6.97
CA PRO A 58 -12.34 15.01 -6.41
C PRO A 58 -13.34 16.15 -6.56
N ALA A 59 -14.63 15.80 -6.64
CA ALA A 59 -15.70 16.80 -6.69
C ALA A 59 -15.75 17.69 -5.43
N ASN A 60 -15.38 17.13 -4.27
CA ASN A 60 -15.34 17.85 -3.01
C ASN A 60 -14.17 17.37 -2.15
N TRP A 61 -13.13 18.20 -2.07
CA TRP A 61 -11.92 17.91 -1.28
C TRP A 61 -12.19 17.67 0.20
N LEU A 62 -13.05 18.46 0.82
CA LEU A 62 -13.34 18.33 2.25
C LEU A 62 -14.02 16.98 2.52
N GLN A 63 -15.00 16.61 1.71
CA GLN A 63 -15.67 15.32 1.84
C GLN A 63 -14.70 14.15 1.63
N THR A 64 -13.81 14.25 0.63
CA THR A 64 -12.77 13.24 0.38
C THR A 64 -11.84 13.08 1.58
N ILE A 65 -11.37 14.18 2.17
CA ILE A 65 -10.47 14.15 3.33
C ILE A 65 -11.18 13.58 4.56
N LEU A 66 -12.43 13.99 4.83
CA LEU A 66 -13.21 13.48 5.96
C LEU A 66 -13.52 11.99 5.82
N LEU A 67 -13.90 11.55 4.62
CA LEU A 67 -14.12 10.14 4.33
C LEU A 67 -12.83 9.34 4.45
N ALA A 68 -11.72 9.86 3.93
CA ALA A 68 -10.41 9.23 4.08
C ALA A 68 -9.98 9.11 5.53
N LEU A 69 -10.24 10.13 6.36
CA LEU A 69 -9.95 10.09 7.78
C LEU A 69 -10.77 9.00 8.49
N LEU A 70 -12.07 8.92 8.17
CA LEU A 70 -12.96 7.88 8.69
C LEU A 70 -12.49 6.47 8.29
N LEU A 71 -12.23 6.27 7.00
CA LEU A 71 -11.76 4.99 6.45
C LEU A 71 -10.40 4.62 7.02
N GLY A 72 -9.44 5.55 7.03
CA GLY A 72 -8.09 5.30 7.50
C GLY A 72 -8.06 4.96 8.98
N THR A 73 -8.84 5.68 9.79
CA THR A 73 -9.03 5.35 11.21
C THR A 73 -9.65 3.98 11.39
N GLY A 74 -10.74 3.68 10.66
CA GLY A 74 -11.42 2.40 10.73
C GLY A 74 -10.53 1.22 10.33
N ILE A 75 -9.76 1.37 9.25
CA ILE A 75 -8.83 0.35 8.76
C ILE A 75 -7.68 0.14 9.76
N GLN A 76 -7.10 1.21 10.32
CA GLN A 76 -6.01 1.06 11.30
C GLN A 76 -6.49 0.43 12.61
N LEU A 77 -7.69 0.78 13.08
CA LEU A 77 -8.29 0.11 14.24
C LEU A 77 -8.57 -1.37 13.96
N LEU A 78 -9.11 -1.69 12.77
CA LEU A 78 -9.29 -3.07 12.32
C LEU A 78 -7.96 -3.82 12.26
N ALA A 79 -6.89 -3.16 11.82
CA ALA A 79 -5.55 -3.72 11.74
C ALA A 79 -5.05 -4.13 13.13
N VAL A 80 -4.99 -3.19 14.07
CA VAL A 80 -4.43 -3.41 15.42
C VAL A 80 -5.30 -4.35 16.27
N ILE A 81 -6.62 -4.31 16.11
CA ILE A 81 -7.55 -5.11 16.93
C ILE A 81 -7.67 -6.54 16.38
N LEU A 82 -7.71 -6.71 15.05
CA LEU A 82 -8.11 -7.98 14.44
C LEU A 82 -7.05 -8.54 13.48
N ILE A 83 -6.63 -7.77 12.47
CA ILE A 83 -5.80 -8.31 11.39
C ILE A 83 -4.42 -8.71 11.91
N GLU A 84 -3.73 -7.81 12.60
CA GLU A 84 -2.38 -8.06 13.12
C GLU A 84 -2.37 -9.22 14.13
N PRO A 85 -3.23 -9.26 15.17
CA PRO A 85 -3.22 -10.36 16.12
C PRO A 85 -3.56 -11.72 15.49
N LEU A 86 -4.44 -11.75 14.50
CA LEU A 86 -4.74 -12.99 13.77
C LEU A 86 -3.56 -13.43 12.90
N ALA A 87 -2.89 -12.50 12.21
CA ALA A 87 -1.70 -12.79 11.43
C ALA A 87 -0.57 -13.36 12.30
N GLU A 88 -0.36 -12.80 13.50
CA GLU A 88 0.62 -13.31 14.46
C GLU A 88 0.26 -14.70 14.98
N ARG A 89 -1.03 -14.98 15.23
CA ARG A 89 -1.49 -16.32 15.62
C ARG A 89 -1.31 -17.36 14.52
N ILE A 90 -1.63 -17.01 13.28
CA ILE A 90 -1.49 -17.89 12.11
C ILE A 90 -0.01 -18.22 11.88
N THR A 91 0.86 -17.22 11.99
CA THR A 91 2.29 -17.36 11.66
C THR A 91 3.16 -17.77 12.84
N LYS A 92 2.65 -17.63 14.07
CA LYS A 92 3.39 -17.78 15.34
C LYS A 92 4.61 -16.86 15.43
N LYS A 93 4.55 -15.69 14.79
CA LYS A 93 5.62 -14.69 14.77
C LYS A 93 5.01 -13.30 14.96
N GLU A 94 5.69 -12.45 15.72
CA GLU A 94 5.33 -11.03 15.84
C GLU A 94 5.67 -10.25 14.56
N HIS A 95 5.00 -9.11 14.37
CA HIS A 95 5.41 -8.14 13.35
C HIS A 95 6.81 -7.58 13.65
N ASP A 96 7.65 -7.50 12.61
CA ASP A 96 8.98 -6.91 12.70
C ASP A 96 8.92 -5.39 12.44
N TYR A 97 8.82 -4.62 13.52
CA TYR A 97 8.87 -3.15 13.49
C TYR A 97 10.27 -2.60 13.77
N SER A 98 11.34 -3.39 13.59
CA SER A 98 12.72 -2.96 13.88
C SER A 98 13.14 -1.69 13.14
N VAL A 99 12.64 -1.49 11.92
CA VAL A 99 12.90 -0.28 11.12
C VAL A 99 12.28 1.00 11.72
N LEU A 100 11.33 0.85 12.66
CA LEU A 100 10.62 1.93 13.34
C LEU A 100 11.12 2.17 14.77
N GLU A 101 12.11 1.42 15.27
CA GLU A 101 12.61 1.60 16.65
C GLU A 101 13.08 3.04 16.93
N SER A 102 13.58 3.75 15.92
CA SER A 102 14.05 5.13 16.03
C SER A 102 12.98 6.17 16.39
N ILE A 103 11.68 5.86 16.21
CA ILE A 103 10.58 6.78 16.55
C ILE A 103 10.12 6.69 18.01
N LYS A 104 10.45 5.58 18.71
CA LYS A 104 9.96 5.34 20.07
C LYS A 104 10.57 6.36 21.04
N GLY A 105 9.72 7.18 21.66
CA GLY A 105 10.15 8.26 22.55
C GLY A 105 10.86 9.44 21.85
N ASN A 106 10.86 9.49 20.52
CA ASN A 106 11.51 10.56 19.74
C ASN A 106 10.50 11.26 18.82
N THR A 107 9.86 12.31 19.33
CA THR A 107 8.83 13.07 18.60
C THR A 107 9.34 13.71 17.32
N ALA A 108 10.59 14.18 17.30
CA ALA A 108 11.18 14.78 16.09
C ALA A 108 11.33 13.73 14.97
N MET A 109 11.83 12.54 15.30
CA MET A 109 11.95 11.43 14.36
C MET A 109 10.58 10.93 13.91
N LEU A 110 9.59 10.86 14.82
CA LEU A 110 8.22 10.51 14.49
C LEU A 110 7.63 11.47 13.44
N VAL A 111 7.76 12.78 13.64
CA VAL A 111 7.27 13.78 12.67
C VAL A 111 7.97 13.64 11.32
N GLN A 112 9.29 13.43 11.31
CA GLN A 112 10.05 13.21 10.08
C GLN A 112 9.57 11.96 9.32
N ILE A 113 9.35 10.85 10.03
CA ILE A 113 8.88 9.60 9.42
C ILE A 113 7.43 9.72 8.95
N ILE A 114 6.55 10.43 9.66
CA ILE A 114 5.18 10.71 9.19
C ILE A 114 5.23 11.50 7.88
N LEU A 115 6.02 12.57 7.81
CA LEU A 115 6.15 13.36 6.57
C LEU A 115 6.70 12.51 5.41
N ALA A 116 7.68 11.65 5.68
CA ALA A 116 8.20 10.71 4.70
C ALA A 116 7.14 9.70 4.26
N ALA A 117 6.33 9.16 5.19
CA ALA A 117 5.27 8.21 4.89
C ALA A 117 4.20 8.80 3.98
N TRP A 118 3.79 10.06 4.20
CA TRP A 118 2.84 10.75 3.31
C TRP A 118 3.31 10.84 1.85
N ILE A 119 4.62 10.99 1.63
CA ILE A 119 5.18 11.07 0.27
C ILE A 119 5.46 9.67 -0.29
N LEU A 120 6.21 8.86 0.46
CA LEU A 120 6.76 7.60 -0.02
C LEU A 120 5.73 6.46 0.02
N ALA A 121 4.94 6.35 1.08
CA ALA A 121 3.93 5.30 1.22
C ALA A 121 2.59 5.81 0.64
N ALA A 122 1.99 6.82 1.26
CA ALA A 122 0.64 7.24 0.92
C ALA A 122 0.49 7.74 -0.53
N PHE A 123 1.42 8.56 -1.04
CA PHE A 123 1.34 9.05 -2.40
C PHE A 123 1.99 8.09 -3.42
N LEU A 124 3.28 7.79 -3.25
CA LEU A 124 4.02 7.03 -4.25
C LEU A 124 3.59 5.56 -4.33
N GLU A 125 3.37 4.86 -3.21
CA GLU A 125 2.89 3.47 -3.28
C GLU A 125 1.49 3.41 -3.89
N GLU A 126 0.55 4.29 -3.53
CA GLU A 126 -0.77 4.30 -4.18
C GLU A 126 -0.68 4.58 -5.68
N ALA A 127 0.17 5.51 -6.10
CA ALA A 127 0.44 5.75 -7.52
C ALA A 127 1.03 4.53 -8.23
N ILE A 128 1.93 3.79 -7.57
CA ILE A 128 2.57 2.58 -8.10
C ILE A 128 1.59 1.41 -8.17
N PHE A 129 0.98 1.03 -7.05
CA PHE A 129 0.18 -0.18 -6.93
C PHE A 129 -1.21 -0.01 -7.53
N ARG A 130 -1.91 1.09 -7.22
CA ARG A 130 -3.31 1.31 -7.66
C ARG A 130 -3.32 2.09 -8.95
N GLY A 131 -2.49 3.13 -9.05
CA GLY A 131 -2.42 3.94 -10.26
C GLY A 131 -1.85 3.20 -11.45
N PHE A 132 -0.63 2.67 -11.34
CA PHE A 132 0.10 2.11 -12.48
C PHE A 132 -0.08 0.59 -12.62
N LEU A 133 0.22 -0.19 -11.59
CA LEU A 133 0.23 -1.66 -11.67
C LEU A 133 -1.16 -2.21 -11.98
N MET A 134 -2.20 -1.77 -11.24
CA MET A 134 -3.58 -2.17 -11.56
C MET A 134 -4.00 -1.72 -12.97
N HIS A 135 -3.60 -0.51 -13.41
CA HIS A 135 -3.91 -0.04 -14.77
C HIS A 135 -3.30 -0.94 -15.84
N GLU A 136 -2.03 -1.35 -15.71
CA GLU A 136 -1.40 -2.27 -16.65
C GLU A 136 -2.06 -3.65 -16.66
N ILE A 137 -2.51 -4.14 -15.51
CA ILE A 137 -3.26 -5.40 -15.41
C ILE A 137 -4.63 -5.27 -16.09
N LEU A 138 -5.36 -4.17 -15.86
CA LEU A 138 -6.64 -3.91 -16.52
C LEU A 138 -6.50 -3.73 -18.04
N ASN A 139 -5.38 -3.21 -18.52
CA ASN A 139 -5.07 -3.14 -19.95
C ASN A 139 -4.92 -4.55 -20.57
N LEU A 140 -4.41 -5.52 -19.81
CA LEU A 140 -4.22 -6.91 -20.24
C LEU A 140 -5.51 -7.74 -20.16
N PHE A 141 -6.24 -7.63 -19.05
CA PHE A 141 -7.36 -8.53 -18.73
C PHE A 141 -8.75 -7.86 -18.88
N GLY A 142 -8.78 -6.55 -19.13
CA GLY A 142 -9.99 -5.76 -19.28
C GLY A 142 -10.55 -5.25 -17.94
N THR A 143 -11.57 -4.38 -18.04
CA THR A 143 -12.28 -3.78 -16.91
C THR A 143 -13.56 -4.52 -16.53
N ASN A 144 -13.77 -5.73 -17.07
CA ASN A 144 -14.85 -6.61 -16.64
C ASN A 144 -14.55 -7.19 -15.24
N LEU A 145 -15.52 -7.90 -14.66
CA LEU A 145 -15.36 -8.47 -13.32
C LEU A 145 -14.11 -9.36 -13.18
N PRO A 146 -13.83 -10.32 -14.10
CA PRO A 146 -12.61 -11.13 -14.02
C PRO A 146 -11.32 -10.29 -14.04
N GLY A 147 -11.17 -9.34 -14.99
CA GLY A 147 -9.97 -8.52 -15.09
C GLY A 147 -9.77 -7.61 -13.87
N THR A 148 -10.87 -7.07 -13.34
CA THR A 148 -10.86 -6.27 -12.11
C THR A 148 -10.43 -7.09 -10.90
N LEU A 149 -10.95 -8.33 -10.75
CA LEU A 149 -10.54 -9.22 -9.67
C LEU A 149 -9.07 -9.61 -9.79
N ILE A 150 -8.56 -9.86 -11.00
CA ILE A 150 -7.13 -10.12 -11.22
C ILE A 150 -6.29 -8.91 -10.79
N ALA A 151 -6.69 -7.68 -11.18
CA ALA A 151 -5.99 -6.46 -10.78
C ALA A 151 -5.97 -6.26 -9.26
N ILE A 152 -7.10 -6.46 -8.59
CA ILE A 152 -7.21 -6.37 -7.12
C ILE A 152 -6.30 -7.41 -6.45
N LEU A 153 -6.43 -8.70 -6.81
CA LEU A 153 -5.71 -9.78 -6.15
C LEU A 153 -4.20 -9.70 -6.40
N PHE A 154 -3.80 -9.46 -7.64
CA PHE A 154 -2.39 -9.42 -8.01
C PHE A 154 -1.69 -8.20 -7.40
N SER A 155 -2.26 -7.00 -7.50
CA SER A 155 -1.64 -5.81 -6.89
C SER A 155 -1.49 -5.94 -5.37
N SER A 156 -2.49 -6.52 -4.70
CA SER A 156 -2.46 -6.79 -3.26
C SER A 156 -1.38 -7.82 -2.89
N LEU A 157 -1.18 -8.84 -3.73
CA LEU A 157 -0.11 -9.81 -3.55
C LEU A 157 1.28 -9.17 -3.68
N ILE A 158 1.50 -8.33 -4.69
CA ILE A 158 2.78 -7.63 -4.85
C ILE A 158 3.03 -6.66 -3.68
N PHE A 159 1.99 -5.94 -3.24
CA PHE A 159 2.04 -5.07 -2.06
C PHE A 159 2.41 -5.85 -0.78
N SER A 160 1.79 -7.00 -0.58
CA SER A 160 2.06 -7.91 0.53
C SER A 160 3.52 -8.38 0.56
N PHE A 161 4.07 -8.80 -0.59
CA PHE A 161 5.46 -9.24 -0.67
C PHE A 161 6.48 -8.10 -0.62
N SER A 162 6.16 -6.89 -1.08
CA SER A 162 7.03 -5.72 -0.90
C SER A 162 7.21 -5.34 0.58
N HIS A 163 6.30 -5.81 1.44
CA HIS A 163 6.32 -5.63 2.88
C HIS A 163 6.93 -6.80 3.66
N TRP A 164 7.60 -7.75 2.99
CA TRP A 164 8.22 -8.91 3.65
C TRP A 164 9.20 -8.54 4.78
N TYR A 165 9.76 -7.33 4.76
CA TYR A 165 10.62 -6.82 5.83
C TYR A 165 9.94 -6.76 7.21
N GLN A 166 8.60 -6.73 7.26
CA GLN A 166 7.78 -6.80 8.48
C GLN A 166 7.58 -8.25 8.99
N GLY A 167 8.19 -9.24 8.32
CA GLY A 167 8.06 -10.66 8.64
C GLY A 167 6.76 -11.29 8.12
N PRO A 168 6.54 -12.59 8.40
CA PRO A 168 5.38 -13.32 7.87
C PRO A 168 4.02 -12.80 8.35
N ALA A 169 3.94 -12.29 9.58
CA ALA A 169 2.71 -11.65 10.08
C ALA A 169 2.42 -10.37 9.28
N GLY A 170 3.44 -9.53 9.08
CA GLY A 170 3.34 -8.34 8.24
C GLY A 170 2.95 -8.65 6.80
N LEU A 171 3.45 -9.73 6.20
CA LEU A 171 3.02 -10.17 4.87
C LEU A 171 1.49 -10.38 4.82
N ILE A 172 0.91 -11.09 5.80
CA ILE A 172 -0.54 -11.32 5.85
C ILE A 172 -1.29 -10.00 6.08
N SER A 173 -0.87 -9.21 7.08
CA SER A 173 -1.56 -7.97 7.45
C SER A 173 -1.57 -6.96 6.31
N THR A 174 -0.42 -6.72 5.69
CA THR A 174 -0.30 -5.80 4.55
C THR A 174 -1.00 -6.34 3.30
N GLY A 175 -1.11 -7.66 3.12
CA GLY A 175 -1.93 -8.24 2.05
C GLY A 175 -3.42 -7.97 2.22
N VAL A 176 -3.94 -8.06 3.44
CA VAL A 176 -5.35 -7.72 3.74
C VAL A 176 -5.61 -6.23 3.57
N ILE A 177 -4.73 -5.37 4.11
CA ILE A 177 -4.83 -3.92 3.92
C ILE A 177 -4.73 -3.56 2.44
N GLY A 178 -3.81 -4.21 1.72
CA GLY A 178 -3.62 -4.03 0.29
C GLY A 178 -4.88 -4.36 -0.51
N LEU A 179 -5.57 -5.45 -0.13
CA LEU A 179 -6.84 -5.87 -0.71
C LEU A 179 -7.96 -4.86 -0.45
N ILE A 180 -8.03 -4.31 0.76
CA ILE A 180 -9.00 -3.28 1.13
C ILE A 180 -8.77 -2.02 0.27
N LEU A 181 -7.53 -1.53 0.19
CA LEU A 181 -7.19 -0.32 -0.58
C LEU A 181 -7.42 -0.50 -2.08
N ALA A 182 -7.06 -1.65 -2.66
CA ALA A 182 -7.33 -1.95 -4.06
C ALA A 182 -8.83 -2.03 -4.36
N THR A 183 -9.62 -2.60 -3.44
CA THR A 183 -11.09 -2.63 -3.56
C THR A 183 -11.68 -1.23 -3.46
N LEU A 184 -11.25 -0.42 -2.49
CA LEU A 184 -11.68 0.97 -2.35
C LEU A 184 -11.33 1.81 -3.58
N PHE A 185 -10.21 1.55 -4.24
CA PHE A 185 -9.85 2.22 -5.48
C PHE A 185 -10.82 1.95 -6.62
N VAL A 186 -11.23 0.69 -6.80
CA VAL A 186 -12.26 0.34 -7.78
C VAL A 186 -13.60 0.99 -7.42
N LEU A 187 -14.00 0.93 -6.15
CA LEU A 187 -15.25 1.55 -5.66
C LEU A 187 -15.25 3.08 -5.77
N ASN A 188 -14.08 3.71 -5.68
CA ASN A 188 -13.89 5.14 -5.86
C ASN A 188 -13.65 5.53 -7.33
N ASN A 189 -14.14 4.72 -8.28
CA ASN A 189 -14.04 4.97 -9.71
C ASN A 189 -12.60 5.23 -10.20
N TYR A 190 -11.64 4.48 -9.64
CA TYR A 190 -10.23 4.59 -10.00
C TYR A 190 -9.63 5.98 -9.74
N ASN A 191 -10.11 6.69 -8.71
CA ASN A 191 -9.54 7.96 -8.25
C ASN A 191 -8.64 7.74 -7.02
N LEU A 192 -7.38 8.17 -7.12
CA LEU A 192 -6.36 7.95 -6.10
C LEU A 192 -6.48 8.83 -4.87
N TRP A 193 -7.05 10.04 -4.96
CA TRP A 193 -6.96 10.99 -3.84
C TRP A 193 -7.58 10.46 -2.55
N LEU A 194 -8.68 9.72 -2.65
CA LEU A 194 -9.27 9.06 -1.48
C LEU A 194 -8.29 8.06 -0.86
N LEU A 195 -7.57 7.25 -1.66
CA LEU A 195 -6.65 6.26 -1.13
C LEU A 195 -5.37 6.89 -0.60
N ILE A 196 -4.85 7.92 -1.27
CA ILE A 196 -3.67 8.66 -0.80
C ILE A 196 -3.93 9.19 0.60
N PHE A 197 -5.07 9.86 0.82
CA PHE A 197 -5.42 10.31 2.16
C PHE A 197 -5.70 9.16 3.12
N THR A 198 -6.42 8.12 2.69
CA THR A 198 -6.76 6.97 3.54
C THR A 198 -5.50 6.26 4.03
N HIS A 199 -4.57 5.95 3.14
CA HIS A 199 -3.28 5.32 3.44
C HIS A 199 -2.42 6.23 4.32
N GLY A 200 -2.34 7.53 4.02
CA GLY A 200 -1.62 8.48 4.88
C GLY A 200 -2.18 8.56 6.31
N PHE A 201 -3.51 8.46 6.48
CA PHE A 201 -4.12 8.37 7.80
C PHE A 201 -3.87 7.03 8.50
N ILE A 202 -3.89 5.90 7.77
CA ILE A 202 -3.50 4.58 8.29
C ILE A 202 -2.09 4.67 8.88
N ASP A 203 -1.12 5.13 8.09
CA ASP A 203 0.29 5.24 8.51
C ASP A 203 0.46 6.20 9.67
N THR A 204 -0.16 7.38 9.62
CA THR A 204 -0.07 8.38 10.68
C THR A 204 -0.55 7.81 12.02
N ILE A 205 -1.72 7.15 12.02
CA ILE A 205 -2.28 6.57 13.23
C ILE A 205 -1.42 5.39 13.70
N GLY A 206 -1.00 4.50 12.79
CA GLY A 206 -0.14 3.37 13.10
C GLY A 206 1.20 3.78 13.73
N LEU A 207 1.89 4.75 13.12
CA LEU A 207 3.16 5.30 13.63
C LEU A 207 3.00 5.93 15.01
N ILE A 208 1.90 6.67 15.25
CA ILE A 208 1.61 7.24 16.57
C ILE A 208 1.39 6.14 17.61
N LEU A 209 0.63 5.09 17.27
CA LEU A 209 0.37 3.97 18.17
C LEU A 209 1.67 3.22 18.51
N ILE A 210 2.49 2.91 17.51
CA ILE A 210 3.79 2.22 17.67
C ILE A 210 4.76 3.07 18.49
N SER A 211 4.86 4.37 18.23
CA SER A 211 5.79 5.27 18.94
C SER A 211 5.56 5.31 20.46
N ASN A 212 4.31 5.09 20.89
CA ASN A 212 3.88 5.08 22.28
C ASN A 212 3.63 3.66 22.83
N ASN A 213 3.96 2.60 22.07
CA ASN A 213 3.69 1.19 22.39
C ASN A 213 2.21 0.92 22.74
N THR A 214 1.29 1.67 22.12
CA THR A 214 -0.15 1.58 22.37
C THR A 214 -0.82 0.52 21.49
N ASP A 215 -0.25 0.26 20.31
CA ASP A 215 -0.58 -0.87 19.43
C ASP A 215 -0.64 -2.20 20.19
N ARG A 216 0.42 -2.54 20.94
CA ARG A 216 0.49 -3.77 21.73
C ARG A 216 -0.51 -3.79 22.88
N LYS A 217 -0.73 -2.63 23.54
CA LYS A 217 -1.67 -2.50 24.65
C LYS A 217 -3.11 -2.74 24.22
N ILE A 218 -3.53 -2.15 23.10
CA ILE A 218 -4.88 -2.33 22.54
C ILE A 218 -5.13 -3.80 22.20
N SER A 219 -4.19 -4.43 21.49
CA SER A 219 -4.28 -5.85 21.14
C SER A 219 -4.38 -6.75 22.37
N LYS A 220 -3.50 -6.57 23.37
CA LYS A 220 -3.55 -7.34 24.63
C LYS A 220 -4.85 -7.17 25.38
N TRP A 221 -5.35 -5.93 25.50
CA TRP A 221 -6.61 -5.64 26.18
C TRP A 221 -7.80 -6.33 25.50
N PHE A 222 -7.89 -6.24 24.17
CA PHE A 222 -9.00 -6.84 23.42
C PHE A 222 -8.98 -8.36 23.47
N TRP A 223 -7.80 -8.97 23.33
CA TRP A 223 -7.65 -10.43 23.29
C TRP A 223 -7.41 -11.07 24.66
N LYS A 224 -7.38 -10.29 25.75
CA LYS A 224 -7.08 -10.74 27.12
C LYS A 224 -5.83 -11.63 27.20
N GLN A 225 -4.78 -11.24 26.46
CA GLN A 225 -3.49 -11.93 26.52
C GLN A 225 -2.68 -11.31 27.66
N GLU A 226 -2.38 -12.10 28.69
CA GLU A 226 -1.48 -11.70 29.79
C GLU A 226 -0.05 -11.50 29.26
#